data_AF-A0A5X0ZH24-F1
#
_entry.id   AF-A0A5X0ZH24-F1
#
_cell.length_a   1.000
_cell.length_b   1.000
_cell.length_c   1.000
_cell.angle_alpha   90.00
_cell.angle_beta   90.00
_cell.angle_gamma   90.00
#
_symmetry.space_group_name_H-M   'P 1'
#
loop_
_entity.id
_entity.type
_entity.pdbx_description
1 polymer ?
#
loop_
_entity_poly.entity_id
_entity_poly.type
_entity_poly.pdbx_seq_one_letter_code
_entity_poly.pdbx_strand_id
1 'polypeptide(L)' 'MADVKRTKQHRDAPYHQGAETSVLGGLMLDNDRWDEVAPLLIPTDFYLSVNQVIYREIERLVSTGYPIDLITLSESL' A
#
# COMPACT_ATOMS: atom_id res chain seq x y z
N MET A 1 -23.21 -4.95 -24.22
CA MET A 1 -22.15 -5.54 -23.39
C MET A 1 -20.85 -4.84 -23.72
N ALA A 2 -20.41 -3.91 -22.87
CA ALA A 2 -19.03 -3.45 -22.73
C ALA A 2 -18.99 -2.50 -21.52
N ASP A 3 -18.83 -3.07 -20.32
CA ASP A 3 -18.49 -2.30 -19.13
C ASP A 3 -17.08 -1.75 -19.32
N VAL A 4 -16.99 -0.51 -19.81
CA VAL A 4 -15.77 0.28 -19.75
C VAL A 4 -15.51 0.57 -18.28
N LYS A 5 -14.63 -0.23 -17.65
CA LYS A 5 -14.08 0.08 -16.33
C LYS A 5 -13.54 1.50 -16.37
N ARG A 6 -14.25 2.44 -15.74
CA ARG A 6 -13.82 3.83 -15.54
C ARG A 6 -12.57 3.80 -14.66
N THR A 7 -11.39 3.82 -15.28
CA THR A 7 -10.16 4.22 -14.62
C THR A 7 -10.36 5.65 -14.13
N LYS A 8 -10.29 5.88 -12.82
CA LYS A 8 -10.30 7.22 -12.23
C LYS A 8 -9.13 8.00 -12.84
N GLN A 9 -9.40 8.88 -13.79
CA GLN A 9 -8.41 9.78 -14.37
C GLN A 9 -8.11 10.90 -13.38
N HIS A 10 -7.15 10.68 -12.47
CA HIS A 10 -6.42 11.75 -11.77
C HIS A 10 -5.33 12.28 -12.70
N ARG A 11 -5.71 12.94 -13.80
CA ARG A 11 -4.75 13.28 -14.87
C ARG A 11 -3.69 14.33 -14.49
N ASP A 12 -3.81 14.99 -13.34
CA ASP A 12 -2.96 16.16 -12.99
C ASP A 12 -2.38 16.17 -11.56
N ALA A 13 -2.57 15.12 -10.75
CA ALA A 13 -1.98 15.08 -9.41
C ALA A 13 -0.51 14.60 -9.49
N PRO A 14 0.48 15.34 -8.96
CA PRO A 14 1.85 14.88 -8.92
C PRO A 14 1.96 13.64 -8.03
N TYR A 15 2.61 12.59 -8.54
CA TYR A 15 2.88 11.37 -7.80
C TYR A 15 4.31 10.89 -8.08
N HIS A 16 4.86 10.09 -7.17
CA HIS A 16 6.20 9.52 -7.32
C HIS A 16 6.18 8.03 -7.00
N GLN A 17 6.10 7.21 -8.05
CA GLN A 17 6.01 5.74 -7.93
C GLN A 17 7.12 5.15 -7.07
N GLY A 18 8.37 5.62 -7.24
CA GLY A 18 9.48 5.12 -6.45
C GLY A 18 9.35 5.43 -4.95
N ALA A 19 8.68 6.53 -4.59
CA ALA A 19 8.50 6.92 -3.19
C ALA A 19 7.47 6.01 -2.52
N GLU A 20 6.37 5.73 -3.22
CA GLU A 20 5.36 4.76 -2.77
C GLU A 20 5.98 3.37 -2.53
N THR A 21 6.74 2.86 -3.50
CA THR A 21 7.42 1.58 -3.37
C THR A 21 8.45 1.58 -2.22
N SER A 22 9.17 2.69 -2.02
CA SER A 22 10.11 2.82 -0.91
C SER A 22 9.43 2.80 0.46
N VAL A 23 8.24 3.40 0.60
CA VAL A 23 7.46 3.32 1.84
C VAL A 23 7.05 1.88 2.13
N LEU A 24 6.48 1.19 1.15
CA LEU A 24 6.03 -0.21 1.32
C LEU A 24 7.21 -1.14 1.64
N GLY A 25 8.31 -1.01 0.89
CA GLY A 25 9.52 -1.79 1.14
C GLY A 25 10.17 -1.46 2.48
N GLY A 26 10.15 -0.20 2.90
CA GLY A 26 10.64 0.23 4.22
C GLY A 26 9.89 -0.43 5.35
N LEU A 27 8.56 -0.48 5.29
CA LEU A 27 7.73 -1.18 6.27
C LEU A 27 8.00 -2.69 6.29
N MET A 28 8.26 -3.31 5.12
CA MET A 28 8.62 -4.73 5.05
C MET A 28 10.00 -5.03 5.65
N LEU A 29 10.90 -4.05 5.67
CA LEU A 29 12.25 -4.20 6.24
C LEU A 29 12.30 -3.89 7.74
N ASP A 30 11.48 -2.95 8.20
CA ASP A 30 11.39 -2.50 9.58
C ASP A 30 9.93 -2.32 9.98
N ASN A 31 9.33 -3.39 10.52
CA ASN A 31 7.91 -3.42 10.90
C ASN A 31 7.60 -2.45 12.06
N ASP A 32 8.59 -2.12 12.89
CA ASP A 32 8.41 -1.20 14.03
C ASP A 32 8.11 0.23 13.57
N ARG A 33 8.39 0.56 12.30
CA ARG A 33 8.05 1.86 11.70
C ARG A 33 6.56 2.02 11.43
N TRP A 34 5.76 0.96 11.55
CA TRP A 34 4.32 1.04 11.34
C TRP A 34 3.67 2.12 12.22
N ASP A 35 4.02 2.19 13.50
CA ASP A 35 3.42 3.15 14.44
C ASP A 35 3.75 4.61 14.08
N GLU A 36 4.87 4.85 13.40
CA GLU A 36 5.25 6.16 12.89
C GLU A 36 4.52 6.51 11.58
N VAL A 37 4.27 5.51 10.72
CA VAL A 37 3.71 5.70 9.37
C VAL A 37 2.18 5.68 9.35
N ALA A 38 1.53 4.81 10.12
CA ALA A 38 0.09 4.62 10.13
C ALA A 38 -0.73 5.88 10.41
N PRO A 39 -0.28 6.83 11.26
CA PRO A 39 -0.99 8.10 11.46
C PRO A 39 -0.89 9.06 10.27
N LEU A 40 0.07 8.85 9.37
CA LEU A 40 0.42 9.80 8.30
C LEU A 40 -0.17 9.43 6.94
N LEU A 41 -0.41 8.14 6.70
CA LEU A 41 -0.81 7.61 5.41
C LEU A 41 -2.04 6.70 5.55
N ILE A 42 -2.93 6.80 4.57
CA ILE A 42 -4.03 5.85 4.36
C ILE A 42 -3.90 5.19 2.98
N PRO A 43 -4.53 4.02 2.74
CA PRO A 43 -4.40 3.33 1.46
C PRO A 43 -4.70 4.20 0.23
N THR A 44 -5.63 5.15 0.34
CA THR A 44 -6.03 6.03 -0.78
C THR A 44 -5.03 7.15 -1.10
N ASP A 45 -4.00 7.35 -0.28
CA ASP A 45 -2.92 8.32 -0.54
C ASP A 45 -1.93 7.80 -1.58
N PHE A 46 -1.86 6.48 -1.77
CA PHE A 46 -1.09 5.86 -2.84
C PHE A 46 -1.79 6.06 -4.17
N TYR A 47 -1.05 6.57 -5.17
CA TYR A 47 -1.60 6.81 -6.51
C TYR A 47 -1.85 5.51 -7.26
N LEU A 48 -0.91 4.56 -7.18
CA LEU A 48 -1.04 3.28 -7.87
C LEU A 48 -1.96 2.34 -7.11
N SER A 49 -3.00 1.85 -7.77
CA SER A 49 -4.00 0.94 -7.16
C SER A 49 -3.37 -0.31 -6.53
N VAL A 50 -2.29 -0.83 -7.11
CA VAL A 50 -1.55 -1.97 -6.54
C VAL A 50 -0.93 -1.63 -5.19
N ASN A 51 -0.37 -0.42 -5.05
CA ASN A 51 0.21 0.04 -3.79
C ASN A 51 -0.87 0.30 -2.73
N GLN A 52 -2.05 0.77 -3.15
CA GLN A 52 -3.22 0.88 -2.24
C GLN A 52 -3.61 -0.49 -1.67
N VAL A 53 -3.63 -1.53 -2.51
CA VAL A 53 -3.97 -2.91 -2.09
C VAL A 53 -2.91 -3.44 -1.13
N ILE A 54 -1.62 -3.28 -1.46
CA ILE A 54 -0.52 -3.73 -0.59
C ILE A 54 -0.60 -3.03 0.76
N TYR A 55 -0.74 -1.71 0.80
CA TYR A 55 -0.80 -0.96 2.07
C TYR A 55 -1.98 -1.39 2.94
N ARG A 56 -3.14 -1.68 2.33
CA ARG A 56 -4.31 -2.19 3.05
C ARG A 56 -4.06 -3.58 3.65
N GLU A 57 -3.34 -4.43 2.95
CA GLU A 57 -3.01 -5.77 3.45
C GLU A 57 -1.97 -5.69 4.58
N ILE A 58 -1.00 -4.78 4.47
CA ILE A 58 -0.08 -4.44 5.56
C ILE A 58 -0.87 -4.05 6.82
N GLU A 59 -1.83 -3.11 6.71
CA GLU A 59 -2.68 -2.69 7.82
C GLU A 59 -3.43 -3.88 8.47
N ARG A 60 -3.98 -4.77 7.63
CA ARG A 60 -4.68 -5.98 8.10
C ARG A 60 -3.73 -6.92 8.85
N LEU A 61 -2.56 -7.23 8.29
CA LEU A 61 -1.57 -8.13 8.90
C LEU A 61 -1.11 -7.60 10.25
N VAL A 62 -0.76 -6.30 10.34
CA VAL A 62 -0.39 -5.69 11.63
C VAL A 62 -1.52 -5.77 12.65
N SER A 63 -2.75 -5.42 12.25
CA SER A 63 -3.91 -5.47 13.15
C SER A 63 -4.21 -6.88 13.69
N THR A 64 -3.73 -7.91 12.98
CA THR A 64 -3.88 -9.33 13.34
C THR A 64 -2.62 -9.93 13.96
N GLY A 65 -1.57 -9.13 14.17
CA GLY A 65 -0.32 -9.54 14.81
C GLY A 65 0.60 -10.38 13.93
N TYR A 66 0.44 -10.31 12.61
CA TYR A 66 1.31 -11.00 11.65
C TYR A 66 2.48 -10.10 11.21
N PRO A 67 3.65 -10.69 10.91
CA PRO A 67 4.77 -9.95 10.35
C PRO A 67 4.41 -9.38 8.98
N ILE A 68 5.01 -8.25 8.64
CA ILE A 68 4.93 -7.66 7.31
C ILE A 68 6.25 -7.94 6.59
N ASP A 69 6.27 -8.93 5.72
CA ASP A 69 7.41 -9.20 4.85
C ASP A 69 6.92 -9.65 3.47
N LEU A 70 7.84 -9.77 2.51
CA LEU A 70 7.50 -10.10 1.13
C LEU A 70 6.78 -11.45 1.00
N ILE A 71 7.20 -12.46 1.76
CA ILE A 71 6.62 -13.81 1.68
C ILE A 71 5.22 -13.77 2.28
N THR A 72 5.09 -13.29 3.52
CA THR A 72 3.80 -13.21 4.22
C THR A 72 2.77 -12.41 3.42
N LEU A 73 3.16 -11.26 2.86
CA LEU A 73 2.28 -10.46 2.01
C LEU A 73 1.88 -11.20 0.74
N SER A 74 2.82 -11.88 0.08
CA SER A 74 2.54 -12.62 -1.16
C SER A 74 1.57 -13.79 -0.95
N GLU A 75 1.56 -14.40 0.23
CA GLU A 75 0.63 -15.48 0.58
C GLU A 75 -0.75 -14.96 1.00
N SER A 76 -0.79 -13.74 1.53
CA SER A 76 -2.02 -13.13 2.04
C SER A 76 -2.89 -12.44 0.98
N LEU A 77 -2.29 -12.07 -0.16
CA LEU A 77 -2.93 -11.38 -1.30
C LEU A 77 -3.55 -12.36 -2.30
#